data_AF-A0A6J7K761-F1
#
_entry.id   AF-A0A6J7K761-F1
#
_cell.length_a   1.000
_cell.length_b   1.000
_cell.length_c   1.000
_cell.angle_alpha   90.00
_cell.angle_beta   90.00
_cell.angle_gamma   90.00
#
_symmetry.space_group_name_H-M   'P 1'
#
loop_
_entity.id
_entity.type
_entity.pdbx_description
1 polymer ?
#
loop_
_entity_poly.entity_id
_entity_poly.type
_entity_poly.pdbx_seq_one_letter_code
_entity_poly.pdbx_strand_id
1 'polypeptide(L)' 'MHPLDILKNRKKKAQAEHGLGMCNITKCCTEVCPEHIKITDNAIIPMKERVVDEKYDPVRWLGSKIRKREGIV' A
#
# COMPACT_ATOMS: atom_id res chain seq x y z
N MET A 1 -12.04 0.21 -5.08
CA MET A 1 -11.02 1.14 -4.54
C MET A 1 -11.68 1.98 -3.45
N HIS A 2 -10.99 2.28 -2.35
CA HIS A 2 -11.58 2.98 -1.19
C HIS A 2 -11.42 4.51 -1.34
N PRO A 3 -12.38 5.36 -0.94
CA PRO A 3 -12.33 6.82 -1.17
C PRO A 3 -11.04 7.51 -0.74
N LEU A 4 -10.47 7.16 0.41
CA LEU A 4 -9.17 7.68 0.86
C LEU A 4 -7.99 7.36 -0.08
N ASP A 5 -8.12 6.46 -1.05
CA ASP A 5 -7.08 6.17 -2.06
C ASP A 5 -6.83 7.36 -2.99
N ILE A 6 -7.73 8.35 -3.00
CA ILE A 6 -7.53 9.64 -3.68
C ILE A 6 -6.38 10.43 -3.04
N LEU A 7 -6.12 10.22 -1.74
CA LEU A 7 -5.03 10.88 -1.02
C LEU A 7 -3.68 10.30 -1.47
N LYS A 8 -2.84 11.14 -2.08
CA LYS A 8 -1.50 10.75 -2.59
C LYS A 8 -0.62 10.07 -1.53
N ASN A 9 -0.78 10.41 -0.25
CA ASN A 9 0.04 9.92 0.85
C ASN A 9 -0.58 8.76 1.65
N ARG A 10 -1.78 8.26 1.27
CA ARG A 10 -2.46 7.20 2.04
C ARG A 10 -1.59 5.98 2.26
N LYS A 11 -0.89 5.53 1.22
CA LYS A 11 -0.03 4.33 1.25
C LYS A 11 1.07 4.45 2.31
N LYS A 12 1.78 5.59 2.32
CA LYS A 12 2.83 5.89 3.29
C LYS A 12 2.28 6.00 4.72
N LYS A 13 1.17 6.72 4.91
CA LYS A 13 0.51 6.84 6.22
C LYS A 13 -0.01 5.50 6.73
N ALA A 14 -0.62 4.70 5.86
CA ALA A 14 -1.08 3.37 6.22
C ALA A 14 0.07 2.51 6.76
N GLN A 15 1.22 2.53 6.09
CA GLN A 15 2.40 1.78 6.51
C GLN A 15 3.02 2.28 7.81
N ALA A 16 3.23 3.59 7.96
CA ALA A 16 3.99 4.16 9.06
C ALA A 16 3.14 4.53 10.29
N GLU A 17 1.95 5.08 10.08
CA GLU A 17 1.10 5.65 11.15
C GLU A 17 -0.03 4.69 11.55
N HIS A 18 -0.58 3.91 10.62
CA HIS A 18 -1.71 3.02 10.88
C HIS A 18 -1.33 1.54 11.06
N GLY A 19 -0.05 1.25 11.30
CA GLY A 19 0.40 -0.10 11.67
C GLY A 19 0.37 -1.14 10.53
N LEU A 20 0.08 -0.76 9.28
CA LEU A 20 0.11 -1.71 8.15
C LEU A 20 1.52 -2.31 7.97
N GLY A 21 2.57 -1.57 8.34
CA GLY A 21 3.95 -2.05 8.35
C GLY A 21 4.22 -3.17 9.38
N MET A 22 3.42 -3.25 10.44
CA MET A 22 3.60 -4.21 11.55
C MET A 22 2.82 -5.52 11.34
N CYS A 23 1.90 -5.55 10.38
CA CYS A 23 1.11 -6.74 10.09
C CYS A 23 1.93 -7.77 9.29
N ASN A 24 2.02 -9.00 9.79
CA ASN A 24 2.78 -10.09 9.17
C ASN A 24 1.92 -11.04 8.30
N ILE A 25 0.66 -10.69 8.02
CA ILE A 25 -0.25 -11.50 7.18
C ILE A 25 -0.45 -12.92 7.75
N THR A 26 -0.34 -13.09 9.06
CA THR A 26 -0.60 -14.38 9.75
C THR A 26 -2.08 -14.77 9.74
N LYS A 27 -2.97 -13.89 9.30
CA LYS A 27 -4.44 -14.06 9.29
C LYS A 27 -5.10 -14.19 10.67
N CYS A 28 -4.39 -13.86 11.75
CA CYS A 28 -4.95 -13.90 13.11
C CYS A 28 -6.23 -13.06 13.26
N CYS A 29 -6.32 -11.89 12.59
CA CYS A 29 -7.53 -11.06 12.60
C CYS A 29 -8.72 -11.71 11.88
N THR A 30 -8.47 -12.55 10.88
CA THR A 30 -9.54 -13.23 10.11
C THR A 30 -10.06 -14.45 10.85
N GLU A 31 -9.18 -15.19 11.53
CA GLU A 31 -9.53 -16.38 12.30
C GLU A 31 -10.44 -16.09 13.50
N VAL A 32 -10.26 -14.93 14.13
CA VAL A 32 -11.01 -14.55 15.35
C VAL A 32 -12.23 -13.66 15.07
N CYS A 33 -12.49 -13.28 13.82
CA CYS A 33 -13.54 -12.30 13.51
C CYS A 33 -14.93 -12.93 13.67
N PRO A 34 -15.79 -12.40 14.57
CA PRO A 34 -17.13 -12.96 14.80
C PRO A 34 -18.05 -12.84 13.56
N GLU A 35 -17.82 -11.80 12.75
CA GLU A 35 -18.55 -11.54 11.50
C GLU A 35 -17.96 -12.30 10.31
N HIS A 36 -16.97 -13.18 10.54
CA HIS A 36 -16.32 -14.00 9.51
C HIS A 36 -15.75 -13.18 8.34
N ILE A 37 -15.34 -11.94 8.60
CA ILE A 37 -14.79 -11.04 7.59
C ILE A 37 -13.36 -11.46 7.26
N LYS A 38 -13.12 -11.73 5.97
CA LYS A 38 -11.79 -12.02 5.42
C LYS A 38 -10.97 -10.74 5.22
N ILE A 39 -10.78 -9.97 6.30
CA ILE A 39 -10.13 -8.64 6.24
C ILE A 39 -8.70 -8.72 5.73
N THR A 40 -7.98 -9.79 6.07
CA THR A 40 -6.59 -9.97 5.64
C THR A 40 -6.51 -10.05 4.11
N ASP A 41 -7.34 -10.91 3.51
CA ASP A 41 -7.34 -11.16 2.07
C ASP A 41 -7.99 -10.02 1.26
N ASN A 42 -9.09 -9.45 1.75
CA ASN A 42 -9.86 -8.46 0.99
C ASN A 42 -9.40 -7.01 1.18
N ALA A 43 -8.67 -6.71 2.27
CA ALA A 43 -8.27 -5.34 2.59
C ALA A 43 -6.76 -5.19 2.86
N ILE A 44 -6.18 -6.00 3.75
CA ILE A 44 -4.78 -5.84 4.19
C ILE A 44 -3.79 -6.16 3.06
N ILE A 45 -3.95 -7.32 2.40
CA ILE A 45 -3.07 -7.73 1.29
C ILE A 45 -3.13 -6.71 0.14
N PRO A 46 -4.31 -6.31 -0.39
CA PRO A 46 -4.39 -5.29 -1.44
C PRO A 46 -3.79 -3.93 -1.05
N MET A 47 -3.85 -3.56 0.24
CA MET A 47 -3.19 -2.35 0.74
C MET A 47 -1.67 -2.50 0.75
N LYS A 48 -1.14 -3.66 1.16
CA LYS A 48 0.30 -3.94 1.18
C LYS A 48 0.89 -4.00 -0.22
N GLU A 49 0.22 -4.67 -1.16
CA GLU A 49 0.63 -4.71 -2.58
C GLU A 49 0.79 -3.30 -3.13
N ARG A 50 -0.19 -2.42 -2.90
CA ARG A 50 -0.11 -1.02 -3.32
C ARG A 50 1.03 -0.21 -2.70
N VAL A 51 1.47 -0.56 -1.49
CA VAL A 51 2.64 0.03 -0.84
C VAL A 51 3.93 -0.51 -1.46
N VAL A 52 3.97 -1.81 -1.78
CA VAL A 52 5.10 -2.45 -2.45
C VAL A 52 5.28 -1.87 -3.86
N ASP A 53 4.20 -1.72 -4.63
CA ASP A 53 4.24 -1.10 -5.97
C ASP A 53 4.80 0.32 -5.93
N GLU A 54 4.55 1.09 -4.88
CA GLU A 54 5.11 2.44 -4.77
C GLU A 54 6.61 2.44 -4.47
N LYS A 55 7.09 1.46 -3.69
CA LYS A 55 8.48 1.41 -3.22
C LYS A 55 9.41 0.68 -4.18
N TYR A 56 8.94 -0.41 -4.79
CA TYR A 56 9.80 -1.38 -5.46
C TYR A 56 9.51 -1.54 -6.95
N ASP A 57 8.44 -0.94 -7.49
CA ASP A 57 8.17 -0.99 -8.93
C ASP A 57 9.25 -0.21 -9.70
N PRO A 58 10.11 -0.91 -10.48
CA PRO A 58 11.19 -0.27 -11.21
C PRO A 58 10.67 0.66 -12.30
N VAL A 59 9.48 0.41 -12.87
CA VAL A 59 8.87 1.24 -13.91
C VAL A 59 8.45 2.58 -13.34
N ARG A 60 7.82 2.60 -12.16
CA ARG A 60 7.45 3.85 -11.48
C ARG A 60 8.67 4.65 -11.06
N TRP A 61 9.68 3.98 -10.50
CA TRP A 61 10.95 4.62 -10.12
C TRP A 61 11.66 5.23 -11.34
N LEU A 62 11.79 4.46 -12.42
CA LEU A 62 12.43 4.90 -13.66
C LEU A 62 11.68 6.08 -14.29
N GLY A 63 10.35 6.02 -14.35
CA GLY A 63 9.51 7.14 -14.82
C GLY A 63 9.71 8.40 -13.98
N SER A 64 9.81 8.28 -12.66
CA SER A 64 10.08 9.42 -11.75
C SER A 64 11.48 10.01 -11.93
N LYS A 65 12.45 9.20 -12.35
CA LYS A 65 13.85 9.58 -12.51
C LYS A 65 14.14 10.17 -13.90
N ILE A 66 13.48 9.66 -14.94
CA ILE A 66 13.60 10.15 -16.33
C ILE A 66 12.84 11.47 -16.50
N ARG A 67 11.60 11.59 -16.00
CA ARG A 67 10.82 12.86 -16.10
C ARG A 67 11.44 14.03 -15.35
N LYS A 68 12.27 13.79 -14.34
CA LYS A 68 13.01 14.85 -13.63
C LYS A 68 14.22 15.38 -14.42
N ARG A 69 14.55 14.79 -15.58
CA ARG A 69 15.74 15.14 -16.37
C ARG A 69 15.43 16.08 -17.56
N GLU A 70 14.16 16.39 -17.84
CA GLU A 70 13.75 17.39 -18.85
C GLU A 70 13.69 18.82 -18.27
N GLY A 71 14.73 19.21 -17.53
CA GLY A 71 14.92 20.56 -16.98
C GLY A 71 16.25 21.18 -17.37
N ILE A 72 16.86 20.70 -18.46
CA ILE A 72 17.99 21.34 -19.15
C ILE A 72 17.59 21.46 -20.62
N VAL A 73 16.75 22.46 -20.92
CA VAL A 73 16.80 23.31 -22.12
C VAL A 73 16.39 24.71 -21.67
#